data_AF-A0A938LS48-F1
#
_entry.id   AF-A0A938LS48-F1
#
_cell.length_a   1.000
_cell.length_b   1.000
_cell.length_c   1.000
_cell.angle_alpha   90.00
_cell.angle_beta   90.00
_cell.angle_gamma   90.00
#
_symmetry.space_group_name_H-M   'P 1'
#
loop_
_entity.id
_entity.type
_entity.pdbx_description
1 polymer ?
#
loop_
_entity_poly.entity_id
_entity_poly.type
_entity_poly.pdbx_seq_one_letter_code
_entity_poly.pdbx_strand_id
1 'polypeptide(L)'
;MDDKSLYGRLLGLSSPWAVDKVELRLEQGEVHVWVVLPSKELWVCPDCQARAPIHDHRERVWRHLDTFQYRTMLHARVPRLNCPRHGVRQLPVPWAEEGSRFTALYEALAIDWMMKQAALAAVAQRLHLTWDEAAGIQERAVRRGLARRQLEPARHLGVDETSLLIRDAVCAASARAANAFAFAGACPDSAEADIRQIRTLIDQSRRSSGQAVADGELTPADWETLDGYLSLAQASLAPGTLGEAAGFLEHACDFFP
;
A
#
# COMPACT_ATOMS: atom_id res chain seq x y z
N MET A 1 -15.17 15.15 36.18
CA MET A 1 -14.37 14.19 35.39
C MET A 1 -12.95 14.73 35.39
N ASP A 2 -11.98 13.94 35.82
CA ASP A 2 -10.58 14.35 35.75
C ASP A 2 -10.06 14.25 34.31
N ASP A 3 -8.93 14.91 34.05
CA ASP A 3 -8.28 14.93 32.73
C ASP A 3 -7.92 13.51 32.25
N LYS A 4 -7.41 12.64 33.13
CA LYS A 4 -7.07 11.25 32.81
C LYS A 4 -8.27 10.47 32.29
N SER A 5 -9.41 10.54 32.98
CA SER A 5 -10.63 9.86 32.57
C SER A 5 -11.20 10.43 31.27
N LEU A 6 -11.10 11.74 31.07
CA LEU A 6 -11.51 12.41 29.84
C LEU A 6 -10.69 11.89 28.65
N TYR A 7 -9.36 11.97 28.70
CA TYR A 7 -8.50 11.52 27.61
C TYR A 7 -8.58 10.01 27.40
N GLY A 8 -8.73 9.22 28.46
CA GLY A 8 -8.96 7.77 28.34
C GLY A 8 -10.21 7.45 27.52
N ARG A 9 -11.31 8.17 27.76
CA ARG A 9 -12.55 8.04 26.97
C ARG A 9 -12.41 8.56 25.54
N LEU A 10 -11.79 9.72 25.35
CA LEU A 10 -11.60 10.33 24.02
C LEU A 10 -10.73 9.45 23.11
N LEU A 11 -9.68 8.85 23.67
CA LEU A 11 -8.80 7.93 22.95
C LEU A 11 -9.41 6.54 22.74
N GLY A 12 -10.60 6.27 23.32
CA GLY A 12 -11.24 4.96 23.24
C GLY A 12 -10.45 3.86 23.96
N LEU A 13 -9.68 4.20 24.99
CA LEU A 13 -8.88 3.21 25.72
C LEU A 13 -9.78 2.31 26.54
N SER A 14 -9.54 1.01 26.43
CA SER A 14 -10.16 -0.03 27.23
C SER A 14 -9.12 -0.72 28.10
N SER A 15 -9.58 -1.35 29.18
CA SER A 15 -8.75 -2.24 30.00
C SER A 15 -8.00 -3.23 29.09
N PRO A 16 -6.69 -3.42 29.29
CA PRO A 16 -5.89 -2.96 30.42
C PRO A 16 -5.32 -1.54 30.30
N TRP A 17 -5.38 -0.87 29.15
CA TRP A 17 -4.71 0.43 28.97
C TRP A 17 -5.42 1.57 29.71
N ALA A 18 -4.64 2.44 30.36
CA ALA A 18 -5.16 3.60 31.09
C ALA A 18 -4.24 4.83 30.94
N VAL A 19 -4.82 6.02 31.06
CA VAL A 19 -4.04 7.27 31.09
C VAL A 19 -3.48 7.47 32.50
N ASP A 20 -2.16 7.56 32.60
CA ASP A 20 -1.45 7.82 33.86
C ASP A 20 -1.25 9.31 34.12
N LYS A 21 -0.96 10.08 33.07
CA LYS A 21 -0.65 11.50 33.18
C LYS A 21 -1.07 12.24 31.91
N VAL A 22 -1.56 13.47 32.08
CA VAL A 22 -1.77 14.44 31.01
C VAL A 22 -1.00 15.71 31.37
N GLU A 23 -0.31 16.30 30.39
CA GLU A 23 0.44 17.54 30.58
C GLU A 23 0.21 18.46 29.38
N LEU A 24 -0.31 19.66 29.64
CA LEU A 24 -0.44 20.72 28.64
C LEU A 24 0.84 21.55 28.62
N ARG A 25 1.50 21.59 27.47
CA ARG A 25 2.73 22.33 27.20
C ARG A 25 2.44 23.51 26.29
N LEU A 26 2.07 24.63 26.90
CA LEU A 26 1.58 25.81 26.18
C LEU A 26 2.65 26.42 25.26
N GLU A 27 3.90 26.49 25.70
CA GLU A 27 5.00 27.08 24.91
C GLU A 27 5.29 26.29 23.62
N GLN A 28 5.13 24.96 23.68
CA GLN A 28 5.33 24.05 22.55
C GLN A 28 4.07 23.85 21.70
N GLY A 29 2.92 24.35 22.17
CA GLY A 29 1.62 24.11 21.56
C GLY A 29 1.24 22.63 21.56
N GLU A 30 1.55 21.90 22.63
CA GLU A 30 1.42 20.44 22.69
C GLU A 30 0.64 19.95 23.93
N VAL A 31 -0.11 18.86 23.77
CA VAL A 31 -0.68 18.07 24.87
C VAL A 31 0.00 16.73 24.89
N HIS A 32 0.63 16.38 26.00
CA HIS A 32 1.26 15.08 26.20
C HIS A 32 0.36 14.19 27.05
N VAL A 33 0.06 12.99 26.54
CA VAL A 33 -0.76 12.00 27.23
C VAL A 33 0.06 10.73 27.42
N TRP A 34 0.30 10.32 28.66
CA TRP A 34 0.99 9.09 28.98
C TRP A 34 -0.01 7.98 29.23
N VAL A 35 0.07 6.95 28.40
CA VAL A 35 -0.73 5.74 28.51
C VAL A 35 0.14 4.63 29.07
N VAL A 36 -0.38 3.95 30.08
CA VAL A 36 0.29 2.86 30.76
C VAL A 36 -0.51 1.59 30.64
N LEU A 37 0.23 0.48 30.69
CA LEU A 37 -0.29 -0.85 30.85
C LEU A 37 -0.09 -1.26 32.32
N PRO A 38 -1.13 -1.24 33.17
CA PRO A 38 -1.05 -1.67 34.56
C PRO A 38 -0.61 -3.15 34.60
N SER A 39 0.55 -3.39 35.18
CA SER A 39 1.22 -4.70 35.17
C SER A 39 0.68 -5.62 36.27
N LYS A 40 0.02 -6.75 35.93
CA LYS A 40 -0.02 -7.99 36.72
C LYS A 40 -0.18 -9.31 35.92
N GLU A 41 -0.11 -9.31 34.59
CA GLU A 41 -0.44 -10.51 33.79
C GLU A 41 0.73 -11.07 32.97
N LEU A 42 0.71 -12.40 32.78
CA LEU A 42 1.59 -13.10 31.83
C LEU A 42 1.09 -12.81 30.41
N TRP A 43 1.87 -12.05 29.65
CA TRP A 43 1.54 -11.69 28.28
C TRP A 43 1.86 -12.83 27.28
N VAL A 44 1.15 -12.81 26.17
CA VAL A 44 1.32 -13.76 25.07
C VAL A 44 2.07 -13.12 23.92
N CYS A 45 2.90 -13.90 23.24
CA CYS A 45 3.55 -13.48 22.00
C CYS A 45 2.50 -13.17 20.94
N PRO A 46 2.58 -12.02 20.22
CA PRO A 46 1.58 -11.66 19.21
C PRO A 46 1.51 -12.66 18.06
N ASP A 47 2.62 -13.34 17.74
CA ASP A 47 2.71 -14.26 16.60
C ASP A 47 2.21 -15.68 16.91
N CYS A 48 2.68 -16.31 18.01
CA CYS A 48 2.30 -17.70 18.36
C CYS A 48 1.29 -17.81 19.49
N GLN A 49 0.90 -16.70 20.13
CA GLN A 49 -0.01 -16.68 21.28
C GLN A 49 0.48 -17.49 22.51
N ALA A 50 1.74 -17.95 22.51
CA ALA A 50 2.34 -18.61 23.66
C ALA A 50 2.77 -17.58 24.72
N ARG A 51 2.64 -17.94 26.00
CA ARG A 51 3.13 -17.11 27.11
C ARG A 51 4.62 -16.86 26.97
N ALA A 52 5.04 -15.61 27.12
CA ALA A 52 6.43 -15.21 27.03
C ALA A 52 6.79 -14.22 28.15
N PRO A 53 7.97 -14.34 28.77
CA PRO A 53 8.41 -13.38 29.76
C PRO A 53 8.67 -12.01 29.12
N ILE A 54 8.45 -10.95 29.89
CA ILE A 54 8.86 -9.59 29.49
C ILE A 54 10.38 -9.56 29.45
N HIS A 55 10.93 -9.17 28.30
CA HIS A 55 12.34 -8.89 28.09
C HIS A 55 12.70 -7.52 28.67
N ASP A 56 12.03 -6.48 28.17
CA ASP A 56 12.19 -5.10 28.62
C ASP A 56 10.98 -4.25 28.18
N HIS A 57 11.10 -2.92 28.32
CA HIS A 57 10.07 -1.98 27.88
C HIS A 57 10.70 -0.94 26.96
N ARG A 58 10.00 -0.62 25.86
CA ARG A 58 10.42 0.42 24.92
C ARG A 58 9.53 1.64 25.06
N GLU A 59 10.13 2.79 25.31
CA GLU A 59 9.43 4.08 25.22
C GLU A 59 9.16 4.43 23.76
N ARG A 60 7.89 4.76 23.48
CA ARG A 60 7.44 5.20 22.17
C ARG A 60 6.53 6.40 22.32
N VAL A 61 6.61 7.26 21.31
CA VAL A 61 5.78 8.45 21.18
C VAL A 61 5.07 8.37 19.83
N TRP A 62 3.77 8.68 19.83
CA TRP A 62 2.97 8.80 18.63
C TRP A 62 2.35 10.18 18.53
N ARG A 63 2.28 10.68 17.31
CA ARG A 63 1.45 11.83 16.97
C ARG A 63 -0.01 11.38 16.83
N HIS A 64 -0.90 12.00 17.61
CA HIS A 64 -2.36 11.79 17.56
C HIS A 64 -3.07 12.98 16.91
N LEU A 65 -4.40 12.93 16.77
CA LEU A 65 -5.22 14.08 16.35
C LEU A 65 -5.07 15.25 17.33
N ASP A 66 -5.23 16.48 16.84
CA ASP A 66 -5.12 17.67 17.67
C ASP A 66 -6.22 17.77 18.72
N THR A 67 -5.82 18.19 19.93
CA THR A 67 -6.76 18.65 20.94
C THR A 67 -6.87 20.16 20.81
N PHE A 68 -7.94 20.62 20.16
CA PHE A 68 -8.11 22.02 19.73
C PHE A 68 -6.94 22.49 18.85
N GLN A 69 -6.25 23.58 19.20
CA GLN A 69 -5.07 24.08 18.50
C GLN A 69 -3.75 23.38 18.91
N TYR A 70 -3.81 22.42 19.85
CA TYR A 70 -2.62 21.81 20.43
C TYR A 70 -2.34 20.43 19.84
N ARG A 71 -1.07 20.20 19.50
CA ARG A 71 -0.58 18.92 18.99
C ARG A 71 -0.60 17.86 20.09
N THR A 72 -1.40 16.81 19.93
CA THR A 72 -1.45 15.73 20.90
C THR A 72 -0.36 14.68 20.63
N MET A 73 0.49 14.48 21.62
CA MET A 73 1.57 13.50 21.65
C MET A 73 1.25 12.40 22.65
N LEU A 74 1.09 11.17 22.16
CA LEU A 74 0.78 10.00 22.98
C LEU A 74 2.08 9.28 23.35
N HIS A 75 2.30 9.04 24.63
CA HIS A 75 3.49 8.38 25.17
C HIS A 75 3.09 7.04 25.77
N ALA A 76 3.85 5.98 25.50
CA ALA A 76 3.67 4.72 26.20
C ALA A 76 4.98 3.95 26.35
N ARG A 77 5.11 3.25 27.48
CA ARG A 77 6.15 2.24 27.70
C ARG A 77 5.61 0.89 27.30
N VAL A 78 5.93 0.44 26.08
CA VAL A 78 5.37 -0.80 25.54
C VAL A 78 6.28 -1.98 25.89
N PRO A 79 5.75 -3.05 26.51
CA PRO A 79 6.53 -4.24 26.80
C PRO A 79 7.04 -4.92 25.52
N ARG A 80 8.26 -5.42 25.57
CA ARG A 80 8.79 -6.39 24.60
C ARG A 80 8.95 -7.74 25.30
N LEU A 81 8.45 -8.79 24.68
CA LEU A 81 8.42 -10.15 25.19
C LEU A 81 9.54 -10.96 24.54
N ASN A 82 10.22 -11.81 25.31
CA ASN A 82 11.20 -12.75 24.77
C ASN A 82 10.50 -14.08 24.43
N CYS A 83 10.04 -14.23 23.19
CA CYS A 83 9.42 -15.46 22.73
C CYS A 83 10.49 -16.50 22.35
N PRO A 84 10.44 -17.73 22.89
CA PRO A 84 11.40 -18.79 22.53
C PRO A 84 11.42 -19.14 21.03
N ARG A 85 10.31 -18.92 20.31
CA ARG A 85 10.17 -19.25 18.88
C ARG A 85 10.48 -18.08 17.94
N HIS A 86 10.14 -16.85 18.34
CA HIS A 86 10.16 -15.68 17.46
C HIS A 86 11.12 -14.58 17.92
N GLY A 87 11.86 -14.80 19.01
CA GLY A 87 12.75 -13.81 19.61
C GLY A 87 11.99 -12.69 20.30
N VAL A 88 12.62 -11.51 20.36
CA VAL A 88 12.06 -10.34 21.04
C VAL A 88 10.95 -9.70 20.21
N ARG A 89 9.72 -9.70 20.73
CA ARG A 89 8.53 -9.14 20.07
C ARG A 89 7.88 -8.05 20.91
N GLN A 90 7.57 -6.93 20.30
CA GLN A 90 6.84 -5.86 20.98
C GLN A 90 5.34 -6.21 21.06
N LEU A 91 4.71 -5.92 22.20
CA LEU A 91 3.26 -6.06 22.33
C LEU A 91 2.55 -5.06 21.40
N PRO A 92 1.50 -5.47 20.65
CA PRO A 92 0.71 -4.54 19.87
C PRO A 92 -0.01 -3.54 20.79
N VAL A 93 -0.15 -2.30 20.31
CA VAL A 93 -0.94 -1.26 20.98
C VAL A 93 -2.24 -1.04 20.21
N PRO A 94 -3.38 -0.77 20.87
CA PRO A 94 -4.67 -0.69 20.18
C PRO A 94 -4.82 0.55 19.30
N TRP A 95 -3.99 1.58 19.48
CA TRP A 95 -4.11 2.87 18.80
C TRP A 95 -3.15 3.06 17.62
N ALA A 96 -2.21 2.15 17.35
CA ALA A 96 -1.21 2.34 16.28
C ALA A 96 -0.73 1.02 15.68
N GLU A 97 -0.43 1.05 14.39
CA GLU A 97 0.22 -0.07 13.69
C GLU A 97 1.68 -0.24 14.14
N GLU A 98 2.22 -1.44 13.96
CA GLU A 98 3.63 -1.72 14.21
C GLU A 98 4.52 -0.78 13.39
N GLY A 99 5.60 -0.28 14.01
CA GLY A 99 6.54 0.65 13.38
C GLY A 99 6.02 2.08 13.17
N SER A 100 4.70 2.34 13.21
CA SER A 100 4.17 3.69 12.96
C SER A 100 4.51 4.68 14.09
N ARG A 101 4.78 5.92 13.71
CA ARG A 101 4.92 7.08 14.61
C ARG A 101 3.60 7.85 14.76
N PHE A 102 2.53 7.38 14.11
CA PHE A 102 1.22 7.99 14.12
C PHE A 102 0.19 7.02 14.69
N THR A 103 -0.82 7.55 15.34
CA THR A 103 -1.99 6.75 15.72
C THR A 103 -2.85 6.41 14.49
N ALA A 104 -3.61 5.32 14.55
CA ALA A 104 -4.51 4.88 13.50
C ALA A 104 -5.54 5.95 13.12
N LEU A 105 -6.07 6.70 14.09
CA LEU A 105 -7.00 7.80 13.83
C LEU A 105 -6.33 8.98 13.11
N TYR A 106 -5.06 9.27 13.43
CA TYR A 106 -4.31 10.29 12.71
C TYR A 106 -4.00 9.84 11.28
N GLU A 107 -3.57 8.59 11.07
CA GLU A 107 -3.39 8.04 9.72
C GLU A 107 -4.70 8.05 8.93
N ALA A 108 -5.83 7.70 9.56
CA ALA A 108 -7.14 7.72 8.90
C ALA A 108 -7.52 9.12 8.41
N LEU A 109 -7.28 10.16 9.23
CA LEU A 109 -7.45 11.54 8.80
C LEU A 109 -6.53 11.85 7.60
N ALA A 110 -5.24 11.53 7.70
CA ALA A 110 -4.29 11.80 6.62
C ALA A 110 -4.70 11.14 5.30
N ILE A 111 -5.17 9.89 5.35
CA ILE A 111 -5.68 9.16 4.18
C ILE A 111 -6.93 9.83 3.61
N ASP A 112 -7.89 10.24 4.44
CA ASP A 112 -9.09 10.97 3.98
C ASP A 112 -8.73 12.26 3.24
N TRP A 113 -7.74 13.01 3.73
CA TRP A 113 -7.23 14.19 3.04
C TRP A 113 -6.53 13.84 1.71
N MET A 114 -5.71 12.78 1.68
CA MET A 114 -5.06 12.29 0.44
C MET A 114 -6.06 11.82 -0.61
N MET A 115 -7.20 11.27 -0.19
CA MET A 115 -8.25 10.86 -1.13
C MET A 115 -9.01 12.05 -1.73
N LYS A 116 -9.04 13.19 -1.02
CA LYS A 116 -9.75 14.40 -1.44
C LYS A 116 -8.87 15.41 -2.16
N GLN A 117 -7.56 15.39 -1.92
CA GLN A 117 -6.59 16.29 -2.56
C GLN A 117 -5.73 15.57 -3.58
N ALA A 118 -5.36 16.25 -4.65
CA ALA A 118 -4.55 15.66 -5.71
C ALA A 118 -3.05 15.52 -5.35
N ALA A 119 -2.50 16.37 -4.47
CA ALA A 119 -1.06 16.44 -4.21
C ALA A 119 -0.69 16.04 -2.76
N LEU A 120 0.16 15.02 -2.63
CA LEU A 120 0.65 14.53 -1.34
C LEU A 120 1.39 15.63 -0.54
N ALA A 121 2.12 16.51 -1.22
CA ALA A 121 2.82 17.63 -0.60
C ALA A 121 1.87 18.64 0.08
N ALA A 122 0.69 18.87 -0.51
CA ALA A 122 -0.31 19.77 0.07
C ALA A 122 -0.91 19.18 1.35
N VAL A 123 -1.16 17.86 1.36
CA VAL A 123 -1.61 17.16 2.57
C VAL A 123 -0.53 17.19 3.65
N ALA A 124 0.73 16.94 3.28
CA ALA A 124 1.85 16.99 4.22
C ALA A 124 1.96 18.36 4.89
N GLN A 125 1.90 19.44 4.11
CA GLN A 125 1.91 20.81 4.62
C GLN A 125 0.71 21.07 5.56
N ARG A 126 -0.49 20.64 5.16
CA ARG A 126 -1.72 20.89 5.91
C ARG A 126 -1.76 20.18 7.26
N LEU A 127 -1.16 18.99 7.35
CA LEU A 127 -1.14 18.15 8.55
C LEU A 127 0.15 18.28 9.36
N HIS A 128 1.08 19.13 8.93
CA HIS A 128 2.40 19.32 9.53
C HIS A 128 3.22 18.02 9.55
N LEU A 129 3.20 17.31 8.42
CA LEU A 129 4.00 16.12 8.16
C LEU A 129 5.16 16.46 7.22
N THR A 130 6.23 15.70 7.33
CA THR A 130 7.20 15.61 6.23
C THR A 130 6.58 14.86 5.06
N TRP A 131 7.14 15.06 3.87
CA TRP A 131 6.69 14.34 2.67
C TRP A 131 6.83 12.82 2.85
N ASP A 132 7.95 12.36 3.41
CA ASP A 132 8.21 10.94 3.64
C ASP A 132 7.24 10.31 4.64
N GLU A 133 6.84 11.05 5.68
CA GLU A 133 5.81 10.58 6.61
C GLU A 133 4.45 10.42 5.94
N ALA A 134 4.05 11.40 5.11
CA ALA A 134 2.83 11.33 4.33
C ALA A 134 2.85 10.16 3.33
N ALA A 135 3.96 9.99 2.60
CA ALA A 135 4.17 8.89 1.68
C ALA A 135 4.12 7.53 2.40
N GLY A 136 4.78 7.42 3.56
CA GLY A 136 4.75 6.19 4.36
C GLY A 136 3.35 5.83 4.87
N ILE A 137 2.52 6.83 5.25
CA ILE A 137 1.12 6.59 5.60
C ILE A 137 0.34 6.09 4.37
N GLN A 138 0.53 6.72 3.21
CA GLN A 138 -0.11 6.33 1.96
C GLN A 138 0.26 4.89 1.58
N GLU A 139 1.54 4.54 1.64
CA GLU A 139 2.02 3.20 1.28
C GLU A 139 1.40 2.12 2.17
N ARG A 140 1.36 2.34 3.50
CA ARG A 140 0.68 1.42 4.43
C ARG A 140 -0.81 1.32 4.11
N ALA A 141 -1.47 2.42 3.79
CA ALA A 141 -2.89 2.43 3.41
C ALA A 141 -3.16 1.61 2.15
N VAL A 142 -2.35 1.79 1.11
CA VAL A 142 -2.42 1.03 -0.14
C VAL A 142 -2.19 -0.45 0.12
N ARG A 143 -1.15 -0.81 0.89
CA ARG A 143 -0.85 -2.20 1.26
C ARG A 143 -2.05 -2.88 1.94
N ARG A 144 -2.68 -2.18 2.89
CA ARG A 144 -3.91 -2.67 3.56
C ARG A 144 -5.07 -2.79 2.59
N GLY A 145 -5.21 -1.86 1.64
CA GLY A 145 -6.25 -1.89 0.60
C GLY A 145 -6.09 -3.08 -0.35
N LEU A 146 -4.87 -3.29 -0.85
CA LEU A 146 -4.52 -4.42 -1.72
C LEU A 146 -4.76 -5.76 -1.03
N ALA A 147 -4.37 -5.92 0.23
CA ALA A 147 -4.61 -7.15 0.99
C ALA A 147 -6.10 -7.49 1.19
N ARG A 148 -6.99 -6.48 1.13
CA ARG A 148 -8.45 -6.66 1.23
C ARG A 148 -9.15 -6.70 -0.13
N ARG A 149 -8.43 -6.42 -1.21
CA ARG A 149 -9.01 -6.34 -2.56
C ARG A 149 -9.40 -7.75 -3.02
N GLN A 150 -10.69 -7.94 -3.26
CA GLN A 150 -11.19 -9.12 -3.95
C GLN A 150 -11.17 -8.82 -5.45
N LEU A 151 -10.56 -9.70 -6.24
CA LEU A 151 -10.51 -9.58 -7.68
C LEU A 151 -11.64 -10.42 -8.26
N GLU A 152 -12.65 -9.76 -8.79
CA GLU A 152 -13.71 -10.39 -9.56
C GLU A 152 -13.36 -10.28 -11.05
N PRO A 153 -13.59 -11.32 -11.87
CA PRO A 153 -13.40 -11.25 -13.32
C PRO A 153 -14.27 -10.14 -13.92
N ALA A 154 -13.66 -9.19 -14.62
CA ALA A 154 -14.39 -8.11 -15.27
C ALA A 154 -15.00 -8.62 -16.59
N ARG A 155 -16.33 -8.49 -16.75
CA ARG A 155 -17.02 -8.83 -18.01
C ARG A 155 -16.70 -7.88 -19.16
N HIS A 156 -16.29 -6.65 -18.85
CA HIS A 156 -15.94 -5.61 -19.81
C HIS A 156 -14.70 -4.89 -19.28
N LEU A 157 -13.67 -4.77 -20.12
CA LEU A 157 -12.40 -4.14 -19.76
C LEU A 157 -12.15 -2.92 -20.66
N GLY A 158 -12.49 -1.74 -20.14
CA GLY A 158 -12.12 -0.45 -20.72
C GLY A 158 -10.76 -0.01 -20.21
N VAL A 159 -9.84 0.35 -21.12
CA VAL A 159 -8.57 0.99 -20.80
C VAL A 159 -8.59 2.37 -21.44
N ASP A 160 -8.27 3.39 -20.65
CA ASP A 160 -8.14 4.77 -21.10
C ASP A 160 -6.66 5.05 -21.42
N GLU A 161 -6.41 5.84 -22.47
CA GLU A 161 -5.04 6.17 -22.90
C GLU A 161 -4.37 7.03 -21.82
N THR A 162 -3.46 6.42 -21.08
CA THR A 162 -2.37 7.12 -20.40
C THR A 162 -1.11 6.86 -21.22
N SER A 163 -0.18 7.81 -21.33
CA SER A 163 1.12 7.51 -21.94
C SER A 163 1.84 6.49 -21.05
N LEU A 164 1.69 5.21 -21.38
CA LEU A 164 2.24 4.10 -20.63
C LEU A 164 3.72 3.92 -20.96
N LEU A 165 4.53 3.66 -19.94
CA LEU A 165 5.90 3.17 -20.13
C LEU A 165 5.84 1.82 -20.87
N ILE A 166 6.91 1.45 -21.58
CA ILE A 166 6.96 0.24 -22.42
C ILE A 166 6.43 -0.98 -21.66
N ARG A 167 6.91 -1.19 -20.43
CA ARG A 167 6.45 -2.25 -19.53
C ARG A 167 4.93 -2.25 -19.32
N ASP A 168 4.37 -1.10 -18.97
CA ASP A 168 2.95 -1.00 -18.61
C ASP A 168 2.06 -1.33 -19.81
N ALA A 169 2.45 -0.90 -21.02
CA ALA A 169 1.75 -1.24 -22.25
C ALA A 169 1.80 -2.75 -22.53
N VAL A 170 2.98 -3.38 -22.38
CA VAL A 170 3.18 -4.82 -22.62
C VAL A 170 2.43 -5.67 -21.60
N CYS A 171 2.53 -5.35 -20.31
CA CYS A 171 1.83 -6.07 -19.26
C CYS A 171 0.30 -5.90 -19.34
N ALA A 172 -0.18 -4.71 -19.73
CA ALA A 172 -1.59 -4.51 -20.03
C ALA A 172 -2.04 -5.39 -21.20
N ALA A 173 -1.26 -5.46 -22.28
CA ALA A 173 -1.54 -6.31 -23.42
C ALA A 173 -1.62 -7.79 -23.02
N SER A 174 -0.68 -8.26 -22.18
CA SER A 174 -0.67 -9.61 -21.62
C SER A 174 -1.95 -9.94 -20.84
N ALA A 175 -2.31 -9.09 -19.86
CA ALA A 175 -3.52 -9.29 -19.06
C ALA A 175 -4.79 -9.31 -19.93
N ARG A 176 -4.85 -8.47 -20.99
CA ARG A 176 -5.95 -8.47 -21.95
C ARG A 176 -6.01 -9.77 -22.77
N ALA A 177 -4.89 -10.25 -23.27
CA ALA A 177 -4.85 -11.48 -24.06
C ALA A 177 -5.29 -12.69 -23.22
N ALA A 178 -4.84 -12.77 -21.97
CA ALA A 178 -5.28 -13.82 -21.03
C ALA A 178 -6.79 -13.77 -20.75
N ASN A 179 -7.34 -12.57 -20.51
CA ASN A 179 -8.79 -12.39 -20.31
C ASN A 179 -9.58 -12.74 -21.58
N ALA A 180 -9.16 -12.25 -22.74
CA ALA A 180 -9.82 -12.52 -24.02
C ALA A 180 -9.83 -14.01 -24.33
N PHE A 181 -8.73 -14.72 -24.07
CA PHE A 181 -8.65 -16.18 -24.20
C PHE A 181 -9.63 -16.90 -23.28
N ALA A 182 -9.70 -16.52 -22.00
CA ALA A 182 -10.58 -17.15 -21.02
C ALA A 182 -12.08 -17.02 -21.37
N PHE A 183 -12.47 -15.96 -22.09
CA PHE A 183 -13.88 -15.65 -22.39
C PHE A 183 -14.25 -15.66 -23.89
N ALA A 184 -13.34 -16.04 -24.79
CA ALA A 184 -13.56 -16.00 -26.24
C ALA A 184 -14.83 -16.75 -26.68
N GLY A 185 -15.17 -17.86 -26.02
CA GLY A 185 -16.38 -18.64 -26.31
C GLY A 185 -17.68 -18.07 -25.73
N ALA A 186 -17.60 -17.21 -24.70
CA ALA A 186 -18.77 -16.65 -24.02
C ALA A 186 -19.16 -15.27 -24.58
N CYS A 187 -18.20 -14.50 -25.11
CA CYS A 187 -18.47 -13.17 -25.67
C CYS A 187 -17.53 -12.87 -26.86
N PRO A 188 -17.87 -13.33 -28.08
CA PRO A 188 -17.04 -13.16 -29.27
C PRO A 188 -16.76 -11.69 -29.62
N ASP A 189 -17.77 -10.82 -29.47
CA ASP A 189 -17.64 -9.38 -29.77
C ASP A 189 -16.64 -8.67 -28.84
N SER A 190 -16.54 -9.10 -27.58
CA SER A 190 -15.53 -8.60 -26.64
C SER A 190 -14.13 -9.04 -27.05
N ALA A 191 -13.96 -10.28 -27.49
CA ALA A 191 -12.67 -10.79 -27.93
C ALA A 191 -12.12 -10.02 -29.14
N GLU A 192 -12.98 -9.62 -30.08
CA GLU A 192 -12.56 -8.75 -31.19
C GLU A 192 -12.16 -7.34 -30.74
N ALA A 193 -12.87 -6.77 -29.77
CA ALA A 193 -12.48 -5.48 -29.19
C ALA A 193 -11.15 -5.58 -28.44
N ASP A 194 -10.94 -6.68 -27.71
CA ASP A 194 -9.68 -6.98 -27.02
C ASP A 194 -8.52 -7.13 -28.00
N ILE A 195 -8.70 -7.87 -29.11
CA ILE A 195 -7.68 -8.00 -30.16
C ILE A 195 -7.28 -6.63 -30.70
N ARG A 196 -8.23 -5.74 -30.97
CA ARG A 196 -7.92 -4.38 -31.44
C ARG A 196 -7.11 -3.60 -30.41
N GLN A 197 -7.49 -3.66 -29.14
CA GLN A 197 -6.78 -2.93 -28.08
C GLN A 197 -5.39 -3.51 -27.80
N ILE A 198 -5.22 -4.84 -27.86
CA ILE A 198 -3.91 -5.48 -27.74
C ILE A 198 -2.98 -5.01 -28.86
N ARG A 199 -3.47 -4.91 -30.11
CA ARG A 199 -2.67 -4.35 -31.22
C ARG A 199 -2.23 -2.92 -30.94
N THR A 200 -3.13 -2.06 -30.47
CA THR A 200 -2.79 -0.67 -30.10
C THR A 200 -1.70 -0.62 -29.03
N LEU A 201 -1.78 -1.47 -28.00
CA LEU A 201 -0.79 -1.52 -26.92
C LEU A 201 0.58 -2.02 -27.42
N ILE A 202 0.61 -3.04 -28.28
CA ILE A 202 1.85 -3.48 -28.95
C ILE A 202 2.44 -2.35 -29.79
N ASP A 203 1.64 -1.65 -30.59
CA ASP A 203 2.14 -0.55 -31.43
C ASP A 203 2.65 0.63 -30.57
N GLN A 204 1.98 0.91 -29.44
CA GLN A 204 2.44 1.90 -28.47
C GLN A 204 3.77 1.50 -27.83
N SER A 205 3.93 0.24 -27.40
CA SER A 205 5.19 -0.24 -26.82
C SER A 205 6.33 -0.14 -27.83
N ARG A 206 6.08 -0.47 -29.11
CA ARG A 206 7.09 -0.31 -30.17
C ARG A 206 7.54 1.14 -30.36
N ARG A 207 6.59 2.07 -30.42
CA ARG A 207 6.91 3.52 -30.57
C ARG A 207 7.75 4.04 -29.41
N SER A 208 7.37 3.69 -28.17
CA SER A 208 8.11 4.09 -26.98
C SER A 208 9.49 3.42 -26.88
N SER A 209 9.63 2.19 -27.39
CA SER A 209 10.91 1.46 -27.37
C SER A 209 11.95 2.08 -28.31
N GLY A 210 11.55 2.61 -29.46
CA GLY A 210 12.47 3.33 -30.35
C GLY A 210 13.13 4.54 -29.67
N GLN A 211 12.35 5.28 -28.86
CA GLN A 211 12.86 6.40 -28.07
C GLN A 211 13.76 5.91 -26.92
N ALA A 212 13.36 4.86 -26.19
CA ALA A 212 14.16 4.31 -25.10
C ALA A 212 15.53 3.75 -25.54
N VAL A 213 15.61 3.17 -26.76
CA VAL A 213 16.90 2.76 -27.34
C VAL A 213 17.77 3.97 -27.69
N ALA A 214 17.18 5.04 -28.24
CA ALA A 214 17.90 6.27 -28.55
C ALA A 214 18.44 6.97 -27.28
N ASP A 215 17.67 6.91 -26.19
CA ASP A 215 18.02 7.52 -24.89
C ASP A 215 18.95 6.62 -24.04
N GLY A 216 19.24 5.40 -24.50
CA GLY A 216 20.11 4.44 -23.81
C GLY A 216 19.48 3.75 -22.60
N GLU A 217 18.16 3.85 -22.45
CA GLU A 217 17.38 3.19 -21.39
C GLU A 217 17.07 1.71 -21.71
N LEU A 218 17.17 1.32 -22.99
CA LEU A 218 16.99 -0.04 -23.48
C LEU A 218 18.13 -0.39 -24.44
N THR A 219 18.79 -1.55 -24.26
CA THR A 219 19.84 -1.96 -25.20
C THR A 219 19.24 -2.45 -26.53
N PRO A 220 19.95 -2.33 -27.66
CA PRO A 220 19.46 -2.86 -28.94
C PRO A 220 19.17 -4.37 -28.91
N ALA A 221 19.94 -5.15 -28.15
CA ALA A 221 19.75 -6.60 -28.01
C ALA A 221 18.51 -6.95 -27.15
N ASP A 222 18.29 -6.18 -26.09
CA ASP A 222 17.08 -6.29 -25.27
C ASP A 222 15.83 -5.91 -26.07
N TRP A 223 15.93 -4.87 -26.90
CA TRP A 223 14.88 -4.48 -27.82
C TRP A 223 14.58 -5.58 -28.85
N GLU A 224 15.61 -6.18 -29.47
CA GLU A 224 15.42 -7.26 -30.44
C GLU A 224 14.71 -8.47 -29.82
N THR A 225 15.04 -8.80 -28.57
CA THR A 225 14.37 -9.87 -27.81
C THR A 225 12.91 -9.53 -27.52
N LEU A 226 12.65 -8.32 -27.03
CA LEU A 226 11.30 -7.84 -26.74
C LEU A 226 10.43 -7.76 -28.00
N ASP A 227 10.93 -7.19 -29.10
CA ASP A 227 10.22 -7.09 -30.37
C ASP A 227 9.97 -8.47 -31.00
N GLY A 228 10.85 -9.44 -30.74
CA GLY A 228 10.62 -10.84 -31.08
C GLY A 228 9.33 -11.38 -30.45
N TYR A 229 9.15 -11.21 -29.14
CA TYR A 229 7.91 -11.62 -28.46
C TYR A 229 6.69 -10.83 -28.94
N LEU A 230 6.82 -9.51 -29.14
CA LEU A 230 5.72 -8.67 -29.63
C LEU A 230 5.28 -9.06 -31.05
N SER A 231 6.23 -9.43 -31.91
CA SER A 231 5.96 -9.90 -33.27
C SER A 231 5.23 -11.24 -33.27
N LEU A 232 5.68 -12.19 -32.44
CA LEU A 232 5.01 -13.48 -32.26
C LEU A 232 3.60 -13.31 -31.69
N ALA A 233 3.44 -12.47 -30.67
CA ALA A 233 2.14 -12.14 -30.11
C ALA A 233 1.20 -11.56 -31.19
N GLN A 234 1.68 -10.58 -31.96
CA GLN A 234 0.87 -9.93 -33.00
C GLN A 234 0.44 -10.89 -34.11
N ALA A 235 1.31 -11.84 -34.48
CA ALA A 235 0.99 -12.88 -35.47
C ALA A 235 -0.10 -13.84 -34.96
N SER A 236 -0.15 -14.09 -33.65
CA SER A 236 -1.15 -14.95 -33.00
C SER A 236 -2.42 -14.20 -32.54
N LEU A 237 -2.61 -12.92 -32.88
CA LEU A 237 -3.82 -12.15 -32.51
C LEU A 237 -5.03 -12.45 -33.42
N ALA A 238 -5.59 -13.63 -33.24
CA ALA A 238 -6.86 -14.06 -33.80
C ALA A 238 -7.69 -14.81 -32.74
N PRO A 239 -9.03 -14.82 -32.85
CA PRO A 239 -9.90 -15.40 -31.81
C PRO A 239 -9.56 -16.85 -31.39
N GLY A 240 -9.02 -17.65 -32.31
CA GLY A 240 -8.62 -19.05 -32.05
C GLY A 240 -7.20 -19.24 -31.50
N THR A 241 -6.34 -18.23 -31.57
CA THR A 241 -4.91 -18.30 -31.20
C THR A 241 -4.55 -17.33 -30.07
N LEU A 242 -5.56 -16.71 -29.43
CA LEU A 242 -5.37 -15.75 -28.33
C LEU A 242 -4.57 -16.33 -27.15
N GLY A 243 -4.64 -17.63 -26.90
CA GLY A 243 -3.83 -18.29 -25.86
C GLY A 243 -2.34 -18.25 -26.16
N GLU A 244 -1.94 -18.39 -27.42
CA GLU A 244 -0.53 -18.25 -27.84
C GLU A 244 -0.07 -16.81 -27.72
N ALA A 245 -0.90 -15.85 -28.16
CA ALA A 245 -0.61 -14.44 -28.02
C ALA A 245 -0.44 -14.03 -26.55
N ALA A 246 -1.27 -14.57 -25.65
CA ALA A 246 -1.14 -14.36 -24.21
C ALA A 246 0.20 -14.86 -23.67
N GLY A 247 0.62 -16.07 -24.07
CA GLY A 247 1.91 -16.63 -23.66
C GLY A 247 3.09 -15.76 -24.08
N PHE A 248 3.12 -15.28 -25.34
CA PHE A 248 4.21 -14.39 -25.80
C PHE A 248 4.21 -13.05 -25.06
N LEU A 249 3.04 -12.47 -24.78
CA LEU A 249 2.92 -11.22 -24.04
C LEU A 249 3.28 -11.36 -22.56
N GLU A 250 3.05 -12.53 -21.96
CA GLU A 250 3.52 -12.87 -20.62
C GLU A 250 5.05 -12.86 -20.56
N HIS A 251 5.72 -13.54 -21.51
CA HIS A 251 7.19 -13.52 -21.59
C HIS A 251 7.74 -12.10 -21.83
N ALA A 252 7.04 -11.30 -22.63
CA ALA A 252 7.40 -9.90 -22.85
C ALA A 252 7.20 -9.02 -21.60
N CYS A 253 6.19 -9.31 -20.76
CA CYS A 253 5.96 -8.60 -19.51
C CYS A 253 7.00 -8.99 -18.45
N ASP A 254 7.32 -10.29 -18.35
CA ASP A 254 8.33 -10.84 -17.44
C ASP A 254 9.77 -10.41 -17.78
N PHE A 255 9.99 -9.89 -18.99
CA PHE A 255 11.24 -9.23 -19.38
C PHE A 255 11.58 -8.05 -18.44
N PHE A 256 10.57 -7.41 -17.85
CA PHE A 256 10.75 -6.26 -16.96
C PHE A 256 10.64 -6.68 -15.48
N PRO A 257 11.66 -6.42 -14.66
CA PRO A 257 11.68 -6.80 -13.24
C PRO A 257 10.65 -6.06 -12.37
#